data_AF-A0A0W0HK53-F1
#
_entry.id   AF-A0A0W0HK53-F1
#
_cell.length_a   1.000
_cell.length_b   1.000
_cell.length_c   1.000
_cell.angle_alpha   90.00
_cell.angle_beta   90.00
_cell.angle_gamma   90.00
#
_symmetry.space_group_name_H-M   'P 1'
#
loop_
_entity.id
_entity.type
_entity.pdbx_description
1 polymer ?
#
loop_
_entity_poly.entity_id
_entity_poly.type
_entity_poly.pdbx_seq_one_letter_code
_entity_poly.pdbx_strand_id
1 'polypeptide(L)'
;MKFRRRRPRENIDINLVSLIDVVFILLLFFIVTTTFTRETQLRVDLPQAVTGTPEVDAAAKHLDIAINADGIFSLNNQLLPKNDLATLIEALQRESAGDTSLPLSISADGKTPHQSVITAMDAAGKLGFSHLRMTTVEATSAN
;
A
#
# COMPACT_ATOMS: atom_id res chain seq x y z
N MET A 1 -69.68 -40.02 -35.15
CA MET A 1 -68.48 -39.79 -34.32
C MET A 1 -68.06 -38.33 -34.46
N LYS A 2 -68.03 -37.56 -33.37
CA LYS A 2 -67.58 -36.15 -33.37
C LYS A 2 -66.07 -36.11 -33.15
N PHE A 3 -65.32 -35.74 -34.18
CA PHE A 3 -63.86 -35.60 -34.08
C PHE A 3 -63.50 -34.28 -33.39
N ARG A 4 -62.89 -34.39 -32.22
CA ARG A 4 -62.38 -33.28 -31.43
C ARG A 4 -61.08 -32.79 -32.09
N ARG A 5 -61.15 -31.66 -32.82
CA ARG A 5 -59.96 -30.99 -33.39
C ARG A 5 -58.97 -30.68 -32.27
N ARG A 6 -57.74 -31.20 -32.37
CA ARG A 6 -56.61 -30.78 -31.53
C ARG A 6 -56.28 -29.32 -31.88
N ARG A 7 -56.23 -28.45 -30.87
CA ARG A 7 -55.68 -27.09 -31.05
C ARG A 7 -54.20 -27.19 -31.47
N PRO A 8 -53.70 -26.32 -32.36
CA PRO A 8 -52.28 -26.26 -32.65
C PRO A 8 -51.53 -25.90 -31.36
N ARG A 9 -50.38 -26.54 -31.12
CA ARG A 9 -49.44 -26.08 -30.09
C ARG A 9 -48.90 -24.73 -30.56
N GLU A 10 -49.19 -23.69 -29.80
CA GLU A 10 -48.59 -22.37 -29.98
C GLU A 10 -47.12 -22.49 -29.57
N ASN A 11 -46.22 -22.36 -30.55
CA ASN A 11 -44.79 -22.36 -30.28
C ASN A 11 -44.48 -21.01 -29.62
N ILE A 12 -44.07 -21.04 -28.36
CA ILE A 12 -43.62 -19.85 -27.64
C ILE A 12 -42.21 -19.54 -28.18
N ASP A 13 -42.13 -18.61 -29.13
CA ASP A 13 -40.86 -18.07 -29.60
C ASP A 13 -40.34 -17.06 -28.57
N ILE A 14 -39.21 -17.40 -27.94
CA ILE A 14 -38.51 -16.47 -27.06
C ILE A 14 -37.83 -15.42 -27.95
N ASN A 15 -38.14 -14.15 -27.75
CA ASN A 15 -37.49 -13.04 -28.44
C ASN A 15 -36.04 -12.91 -27.98
N LEU A 16 -35.11 -13.54 -28.71
CA LEU A 16 -33.67 -13.49 -28.43
C LEU A 16 -33.14 -12.05 -28.41
N VAL A 17 -33.70 -11.16 -29.24
CA VAL A 17 -33.34 -9.74 -29.28
C VAL A 17 -33.57 -9.06 -27.92
N SER A 18 -34.71 -9.32 -27.28
CA SER A 18 -35.02 -8.78 -25.95
C SER A 18 -34.12 -9.35 -24.86
N LEU A 19 -33.71 -10.62 -24.99
CA LEU A 19 -32.81 -11.25 -24.03
C LEU A 19 -31.37 -10.70 -24.13
N ILE A 20 -30.89 -10.47 -25.35
CA ILE A 20 -29.57 -9.90 -25.61
C ILE A 20 -29.47 -8.51 -25.00
N ASP A 21 -30.50 -7.68 -25.14
CA ASP A 21 -30.52 -6.32 -24.59
C ASP A 21 -30.40 -6.31 -23.05
N VAL A 22 -31.14 -7.18 -22.37
CA VAL A 22 -31.05 -7.32 -20.90
C VAL A 22 -29.64 -7.74 -20.46
N VAL A 23 -29.04 -8.72 -21.14
CA VAL A 23 -27.68 -9.17 -20.81
C VAL A 23 -26.65 -8.06 -21.09
N PHE A 24 -26.81 -7.30 -22.18
CA PHE A 24 -25.91 -6.21 -22.54
C PHE A 24 -25.95 -5.07 -21.51
N ILE A 25 -27.14 -4.66 -21.07
CA ILE A 25 -27.32 -3.64 -20.03
C ILE A 25 -26.69 -4.10 -18.70
N LEU A 26 -26.83 -5.38 -18.35
CA LEU A 26 -26.20 -5.94 -17.15
C LEU A 26 -24.66 -5.89 -17.24
N LEU A 27 -24.08 -6.24 -18.38
CA LEU A 27 -22.63 -6.14 -18.59
C LEU A 27 -22.12 -4.71 -18.50
N LEU A 28 -22.83 -3.76 -19.11
CA LEU A 28 -22.48 -2.34 -19.04
C LEU A 28 -22.57 -1.82 -17.60
N PHE A 29 -23.62 -2.20 -16.87
CA PHE A 29 -23.75 -1.86 -15.46
C PHE A 29 -22.58 -2.41 -14.65
N PHE A 30 -22.20 -3.68 -14.84
CA PHE A 30 -21.01 -4.25 -14.17
C PHE A 30 -19.74 -3.46 -14.51
N ILE A 31 -19.47 -3.21 -15.79
CA ILE A 31 -18.26 -2.47 -16.20
C ILE A 31 -18.20 -1.06 -15.61
N VAL A 32 -19.34 -0.36 -15.54
CA VAL A 32 -19.40 1.02 -15.03
C VAL A 32 -19.37 1.07 -13.50
N THR A 33 -19.99 0.10 -12.83
CA THR A 33 -20.04 0.04 -11.35
C THR A 33 -18.87 -0.68 -10.72
N THR A 34 -18.09 -1.44 -11.49
CA THR A 34 -16.81 -1.97 -11.02
C THR A 34 -15.85 -0.81 -10.79
N THR A 35 -15.80 -0.31 -9.56
CA THR A 35 -14.71 0.53 -9.12
C THR A 35 -13.51 -0.36 -8.91
N PHE A 36 -12.41 -0.10 -9.62
CA PHE A 36 -11.10 -0.59 -9.19
C PHE A 36 -10.77 0.12 -7.88
N THR A 37 -11.15 -0.48 -6.75
CA THR A 37 -10.62 -0.12 -5.45
C THR A 37 -9.14 -0.50 -5.49
N ARG A 38 -8.30 0.41 -6.00
CA ARG A 38 -6.88 0.39 -5.69
C ARG A 38 -6.80 0.78 -4.22
N GLU A 39 -7.11 -0.17 -3.35
CA GLU A 39 -6.63 -0.14 -1.99
C GLU A 39 -5.12 0.10 -2.13
N THR A 40 -4.66 1.30 -1.78
CA THR A 40 -3.25 1.54 -1.47
C THR A 40 -2.97 0.74 -0.21
N GLN A 41 -2.96 -0.58 -0.34
CA GLN A 41 -2.42 -1.48 0.66
C GLN A 41 -0.96 -1.07 0.73
N LEU A 42 -0.65 -0.32 1.77
CA LEU A 42 0.71 -0.12 2.23
C LEU A 42 1.27 -1.54 2.41
N ARG A 43 2.00 -2.03 1.40
CA ARG A 43 2.69 -3.31 1.47
C ARG A 43 3.89 -3.09 2.37
N VAL A 44 3.64 -3.18 3.67
CA VAL A 44 4.71 -3.20 4.67
C VAL A 44 5.23 -4.63 4.71
N ASP A 45 6.21 -4.92 3.84
CA ASP A 45 6.95 -6.17 3.93
C ASP A 45 7.90 -6.05 5.13
N LEU A 46 7.51 -6.63 6.27
CA LEU A 46 8.38 -6.80 7.43
C LEU A 46 9.16 -8.11 7.27
N PRO A 47 10.45 -8.09 6.91
CA PRO A 47 11.29 -9.25 7.15
C PRO A 47 11.39 -9.49 8.66
N GLN A 48 11.19 -10.74 9.08
CA GLN A 48 11.54 -11.19 10.42
C GLN A 48 13.02 -10.84 10.64
N ALA A 49 13.33 -10.12 11.72
CA ALA A 49 14.67 -9.64 12.03
C ALA A 49 15.65 -10.82 12.10
N VAL A 50 16.40 -11.04 11.02
CA VAL A 50 17.59 -11.89 11.04
C VAL A 50 18.73 -10.95 11.42
N THR A 51 19.29 -11.18 12.59
CA THR A 51 20.54 -10.58 13.06
C THR A 51 21.62 -10.82 12.01
N GLY A 52 21.89 -9.79 11.21
CA GLY A 52 22.86 -9.85 10.15
C GLY A 52 22.70 -8.65 9.24
N THR A 53 23.55 -7.64 9.47
CA THR A 53 23.83 -6.56 8.52
C THR A 53 23.93 -7.09 7.10
N PRO A 54 23.04 -6.71 6.18
CA PRO A 54 23.43 -6.61 4.79
C PRO A 54 24.05 -5.22 4.64
N GLU A 55 25.35 -5.16 4.36
CA GLU A 55 25.89 -4.03 3.60
C GLU A 55 25.10 -3.99 2.29
N VAL A 56 24.02 -3.21 2.26
CA VAL A 56 23.28 -2.94 1.04
C VAL A 56 24.09 -1.90 0.30
N ASP A 57 24.72 -2.37 -0.79
CA ASP A 57 25.33 -1.61 -1.87
C ASP A 57 25.17 -0.09 -1.74
N ALA A 58 26.27 0.59 -1.37
CA ALA A 58 26.39 2.05 -1.25
C ALA A 58 26.16 2.83 -2.57
N ALA A 59 25.62 2.17 -3.61
CA ALA A 59 25.38 2.71 -4.94
C ALA A 59 23.89 2.98 -5.22
N ALA A 60 22.96 2.40 -4.46
CA ALA A 60 21.53 2.70 -4.60
C ALA A 60 21.13 3.77 -3.59
N LYS A 61 20.65 4.93 -4.07
CA LYS A 61 19.97 5.91 -3.21
C LYS A 61 18.81 5.20 -2.52
N HIS A 62 18.92 5.03 -1.21
CA HIS A 62 17.86 4.55 -0.35
C HIS A 62 17.72 5.53 0.81
N LEU A 63 16.51 5.63 1.36
CA LEU A 63 16.25 6.45 2.53
C LEU A 63 16.03 5.50 3.71
N ASP A 64 16.75 5.70 4.80
CA ASP A 64 16.55 4.97 6.06
C ASP A 64 16.17 5.95 7.16
N ILE A 65 14.98 5.77 7.73
CA ILE A 65 14.50 6.49 8.91
C ILE A 65 14.78 5.60 10.11
N ALA A 66 15.72 5.97 10.95
CA ALA A 66 15.97 5.29 12.22
C ALA A 66 15.31 6.05 13.39
N ILE A 67 14.63 5.32 14.27
CA ILE A 67 13.93 5.82 15.46
C ILE A 67 14.54 5.18 16.69
N ASN A 68 15.11 6.01 17.57
CA ASN A 68 15.69 5.55 18.83
C ASN A 68 14.62 5.30 19.90
N ALA A 69 15.02 4.62 20.99
CA ALA A 69 14.18 4.37 22.15
C ALA A 69 13.56 5.65 22.76
N ASP A 70 14.23 6.80 22.63
CA ASP A 70 13.71 8.11 23.08
C ASP A 70 12.73 8.75 22.09
N GLY A 71 12.38 8.08 20.99
CA GLY A 71 11.51 8.59 19.94
C GLY A 71 12.15 9.65 19.04
N ILE A 72 13.49 9.75 19.06
CA ILE A 72 14.26 10.67 18.23
C ILE A 72 14.46 10.06 16.84
N PHE A 73 14.20 10.88 15.81
CA PHE A 73 14.33 10.47 14.43
C PHE A 73 15.71 10.82 13.85
N SER A 74 16.21 9.94 13.00
CA SER A 74 17.36 10.18 12.15
C SER A 74 17.09 9.69 10.74
N LEU A 75 17.62 10.39 9.74
CA LEU A 75 17.50 10.06 8.33
C LEU A 75 18.89 9.84 7.76
N ASN A 76 19.19 8.67 7.19
CA ASN A 76 20.51 8.34 6.63
C ASN A 76 21.66 8.70 7.60
N ASN A 77 21.54 8.28 8.87
CA ASN A 77 22.46 8.60 9.97
C ASN A 77 22.57 10.09 10.37
N GLN A 78 21.73 10.97 9.84
CA GLN A 78 21.65 12.37 10.24
C GLN A 78 20.52 12.58 11.24
N LEU A 79 20.86 13.06 12.45
CA LEU A 79 19.88 13.35 13.49
C LEU A 79 18.98 14.51 13.08
N LEU A 80 17.66 14.34 13.20
CA LEU A 80 16.72 15.43 12.95
C LEU A 80 16.63 16.33 14.18
N PRO A 81 16.61 17.67 14.01
CA PRO A 81 16.61 18.62 15.12
C PRO A 81 15.28 18.66 15.89
N LYS A 82 14.19 18.17 15.28
CA LYS A 82 12.86 18.11 15.88
C LYS A 82 12.18 16.80 15.52
N ASN A 83 11.46 16.25 16.49
CA ASN A 83 10.70 15.01 16.33
C ASN A 83 9.29 15.25 15.81
N ASP A 84 9.16 16.13 14.82
CA ASP A 84 7.87 16.52 14.25
C ASP A 84 7.72 16.00 12.82
N LEU A 85 6.48 15.65 12.47
CA LEU A 85 6.08 15.20 11.14
C LEU A 85 6.53 16.17 10.03
N ALA A 86 6.43 17.49 10.25
CA ALA A 86 6.84 18.49 9.27
C ALA A 86 8.35 18.42 8.96
N THR A 87 9.17 18.23 9.99
CA THR A 87 10.64 18.13 9.84
C THR A 87 11.03 16.84 9.11
N LEU A 88 10.34 15.75 9.41
CA LEU A 88 10.49 14.48 8.69
C LEU A 88 10.13 14.62 7.21
N ILE A 89 9.01 15.24 6.88
CA ILE A 89 8.57 15.44 5.49
C ILE A 89 9.61 16.27 4.72
N GLU A 90 10.07 17.38 5.29
CA GLU A 90 11.08 18.22 4.66
C GLU A 90 12.41 17.50 4.45
N ALA A 91 12.86 16.73 5.46
CA ALA A 91 14.08 15.95 5.37
C ALA A 91 13.99 14.87 4.29
N LEU A 92 12.88 14.12 4.28
CA LEU A 92 12.60 13.09 3.27
C LEU A 92 12.53 13.69 1.86
N GLN A 93 11.88 14.84 1.69
CA GLN A 93 11.75 15.48 0.40
C GLN A 93 13.09 16.04 -0.11
N ARG A 94 13.93 16.56 0.79
CA ARG A 94 15.28 17.02 0.47
C ARG A 94 16.18 15.87 0.04
N GLU A 95 16.14 14.75 0.77
CA GLU A 95 17.01 13.60 0.52
C GLU A 95 16.57 12.78 -0.70
N SER A 96 15.26 12.61 -0.88
CA SER A 96 14.68 11.94 -2.06
C SER A 96 14.79 12.77 -3.34
N ALA A 97 15.06 14.07 -3.25
CA ALA A 97 14.99 15.00 -4.38
C ALA A 97 13.65 14.93 -5.14
N GLY A 98 12.57 14.57 -4.45
CA GLY A 98 11.23 14.37 -5.02
C GLY A 98 10.98 13.01 -5.67
N ASP A 99 11.94 12.08 -5.61
CA ASP A 99 11.77 10.71 -6.09
C ASP A 99 11.13 9.81 -5.02
N THR A 100 9.83 9.57 -5.17
CA THR A 100 9.03 8.75 -4.25
C THR A 100 9.06 7.26 -4.60
N SER A 101 9.81 6.88 -5.65
CA SER A 101 10.05 5.49 -6.04
C SER A 101 11.20 4.84 -5.29
N LEU A 102 12.01 5.65 -4.59
CA LEU A 102 13.14 5.17 -3.80
C LEU A 102 12.66 4.24 -2.67
N PRO A 103 13.37 3.14 -2.40
CA PRO A 103 13.06 2.28 -1.27
C PRO A 103 13.29 3.05 0.04
N LEU A 104 12.24 3.10 0.87
CA LEU A 104 12.26 3.74 2.18
C LEU A 104 12.23 2.65 3.27
N SER A 105 13.27 2.61 4.09
CA SER A 105 13.38 1.75 5.26
C SER A 105 13.02 2.54 6.52
N ILE A 106 12.24 1.95 7.41
CA ILE A 106 11.91 2.49 8.74
C ILE A 106 12.45 1.50 9.78
N SER A 107 13.51 1.91 10.45
CA SER A 107 14.24 1.15 11.47
C SER A 107 13.85 1.66 12.86
N ALA A 108 13.12 0.89 13.66
CA ALA A 108 12.70 1.32 15.00
C ALA A 108 13.32 0.45 16.09
N ASP A 109 13.79 1.08 17.17
CA ASP A 109 14.22 0.37 18.38
C ASP A 109 13.03 -0.33 19.07
N GLY A 110 13.26 -1.49 19.68
CA GLY A 110 12.23 -2.24 20.40
C GLY A 110 11.55 -1.49 21.56
N LYS A 111 12.20 -0.44 22.11
CA LYS A 111 11.64 0.41 23.17
C LYS A 111 11.03 1.72 22.65
N THR A 112 10.98 1.91 21.32
CA THR A 112 10.47 3.14 20.70
C THR A 112 8.99 3.38 21.05
N PRO A 113 8.59 4.63 21.35
CA PRO A 113 7.18 4.98 21.50
C PRO A 113 6.41 4.67 20.21
N HIS A 114 5.30 3.92 20.32
CA HIS A 114 4.47 3.58 19.15
C HIS A 114 4.04 4.81 18.34
N GLN A 115 3.78 5.94 19.01
CA GLN A 115 3.43 7.20 18.34
C GLN A 115 4.51 7.69 17.37
N SER A 116 5.80 7.50 17.68
CA SER A 116 6.91 7.92 16.82
C SER A 116 6.95 7.08 15.53
N VAL A 117 6.70 5.78 15.63
CA VAL A 117 6.62 4.88 14.47
C VAL A 117 5.46 5.28 13.56
N ILE A 118 4.27 5.53 14.13
CA ILE A 118 3.10 5.99 13.37
C ILE A 118 3.40 7.32 12.67
N THR A 119 4.07 8.25 13.36
CA THR A 119 4.44 9.55 12.79
C THR A 119 5.38 9.40 11.59
N ALA A 120 6.34 8.49 11.64
CA ALA A 120 7.22 8.18 10.50
C ALA A 120 6.44 7.56 9.32
N MET A 121 5.53 6.62 9.61
CA MET A 121 4.67 6.01 8.59
C MET A 121 3.74 7.04 7.93
N ASP A 122 3.15 7.95 8.71
CA ASP A 122 2.31 9.03 8.20
C ASP A 122 3.09 9.99 7.31
N ALA A 123 4.32 10.34 7.69
CA ALA A 123 5.20 11.18 6.88
C ALA A 123 5.52 10.52 5.54
N ALA A 124 5.85 9.23 5.54
CA ALA A 124 6.10 8.45 4.33
C ALA A 124 4.85 8.32 3.44
N GLY A 125 3.69 8.03 4.04
CA GLY A 125 2.42 7.92 3.33
C GLY A 125 1.97 9.23 2.68
N LYS A 126 2.14 10.37 3.38
CA LYS A 126 1.83 11.71 2.83
C LYS A 126 2.69 12.09 1.63
N LEU A 127 3.94 11.62 1.60
CA LEU A 127 4.84 11.83 0.48
C LEU A 127 4.61 10.82 -0.66
N GLY A 128 3.78 9.79 -0.46
CA GLY A 128 3.43 8.82 -1.49
C GLY A 128 4.53 7.79 -1.77
N PHE A 129 5.38 7.49 -0.78
CA PHE A 129 6.36 6.40 -0.91
C PHE A 129 5.64 5.06 -1.10
N SER A 130 5.96 4.37 -2.18
CA SER A 130 5.29 3.12 -2.60
C SER A 130 5.93 1.85 -2.04
N HIS A 131 7.23 1.91 -1.70
CA HIS A 131 8.01 0.77 -1.24
C HIS A 131 8.56 1.07 0.16
N LEU A 132 7.78 0.69 1.17
CA LEU A 132 8.15 0.81 2.58
C LEU A 132 8.60 -0.53 3.12
N ARG A 133 9.79 -0.56 3.73
CA ARG A 133 10.31 -1.69 4.49
C ARG A 133 10.38 -1.27 5.95
N MET A 134 9.92 -2.12 6.87
CA MET A 134 10.08 -1.86 8.30
C MET A 134 11.00 -2.90 8.91
N THR A 135 11.96 -2.45 9.69
CA THR A 135 12.92 -3.29 10.39
C THR A 135 12.97 -2.88 11.86
N THR A 136 13.10 -3.86 12.74
CA THR A 136 13.36 -3.60 14.15
C THR A 136 14.85 -3.73 14.39
N VAL A 137 15.46 -2.71 14.99
CA VAL A 137 16.85 -2.79 15.43
C VAL A 137 16.81 -3.07 16.92
N GLU A 138 17.38 -4.19 17.36
CA GLU A 138 17.68 -4.32 18.79
C GLU A 138 18.80 -3.32 19.10
N ALA A 139 18.60 -2.46 20.11
CA ALA A 139 19.69 -1.68 20.70
C ALA A 139 20.85 -2.62 21.00
N THR A 140 21.85 -2.62 20.11
CA THR A 140 23.14 -3.22 20.41
C THR A 140 23.73 -2.33 21.50
N SER A 141 23.56 -2.76 22.74
CA SER A 141 24.30 -2.25 23.88
C SER A 141 25.77 -2.53 23.60
N ALA A 142 26.45 -1.55 22.99
CA ALA A 142 27.89 -1.56 22.91
C ALA A 142 28.41 -1.52 24.36
N ASN A 143 29.03 -2.62 24.77
CA ASN A 143 29.74 -2.78 26.03
C ASN A 143 31.18 -2.28 25.84
#